data_AF-A0A2Z4LSS8-F1
#
_entry.id   AF-A0A2Z4LSS8-F1
#
_cell.length_a   1.000
_cell.length_b   1.000
_cell.length_c   1.000
_cell.angle_alpha   90.00
_cell.angle_beta   90.00
_cell.angle_gamma   90.00
#
_symmetry.space_group_name_H-M   'P 1'
#
loop_
_entity.id
_entity.type
_entity.pdbx_description
1 polymer ?
#
loop_
_entity_poly.entity_id
_entity_poly.type
_entity_poly.pdbx_seq_one_letter_code
_entity_poly.pdbx_strand_id
1 'polypeptide(L)' 'MITLEKSNSLKKYREILGLSQIQISEELKLSQATISRIERGKLYGKGFVRYIKYLVGKNFDMNEYFRNWGN' A
#
# COMPACT_ATOMS: atom_id res chain seq x y z
N MET A 1 -1.00 -1.15 -19.04
CA MET A 1 -1.93 -1.04 -17.89
C MET A 1 -1.97 -2.42 -17.25
N ILE A 2 -1.49 -2.55 -16.02
CA ILE A 2 -1.42 -3.86 -15.34
C ILE A 2 -2.77 -4.09 -14.67
N THR A 3 -3.53 -5.07 -15.14
CA THR A 3 -4.82 -5.46 -14.55
C THR A 3 -4.56 -6.42 -13.38
N LEU A 4 -4.98 -6.04 -12.17
CA LEU A 4 -4.71 -6.81 -10.95
C LEU A 4 -5.95 -7.56 -10.46
N GLU A 5 -5.76 -8.82 -10.06
CA GLU A 5 -6.83 -9.63 -9.47
C GLU A 5 -7.29 -9.14 -8.09
N LYS A 6 -8.56 -9.42 -7.77
CA LYS A 6 -9.41 -8.92 -6.67
C LYS A 6 -8.92 -9.00 -5.21
N SER A 7 -7.72 -9.47 -4.89
CA SER A 7 -7.17 -9.29 -3.53
C SER A 7 -6.50 -7.92 -3.38
N ASN A 8 -7.33 -6.87 -3.33
CA ASN A 8 -7.01 -5.43 -3.29
C ASN A 8 -6.29 -4.97 -2.01
N SER A 9 -5.17 -5.60 -1.69
CA SER A 9 -4.34 -5.19 -0.57
C SER A 9 -3.22 -4.27 -1.08
N LEU A 10 -2.91 -3.24 -0.30
CA LEU A 10 -1.74 -2.37 -0.50
C LEU A 10 -0.42 -3.15 -0.66
N LYS A 11 -0.40 -4.39 -0.16
CA LYS A 11 0.62 -5.42 -0.39
C LYS A 11 0.87 -5.68 -1.87
N LYS A 12 -0.16 -5.89 -2.69
CA LYS A 12 0.01 -6.18 -4.12
C LYS A 12 0.72 -5.06 -4.85
N TYR A 13 0.32 -3.83 -4.55
CA TYR A 13 0.91 -2.65 -5.17
C TYR A 13 2.38 -2.49 -4.79
N ARG A 14 2.75 -2.80 -3.54
CA ARG A 14 4.15 -2.90 -3.15
C ARG A 14 4.89 -4.02 -3.88
N GLU A 15 4.28 -5.18 -4.03
CA GLU A 15 4.89 -6.34 -4.69
C GLU A 15 5.13 -6.11 -6.19
N ILE A 16 4.23 -5.39 -6.87
CA ILE A 16 4.40 -4.96 -8.26
C ILE A 16 5.60 -4.03 -8.42
N LEU A 17 5.86 -3.19 -7.41
CA LEU A 17 7.04 -2.34 -7.36
C LEU A 17 8.33 -3.13 -7.04
N GLY A 18 8.24 -4.45 -6.81
CA GLY A 18 9.38 -5.29 -6.44
C GLY A 18 9.92 -5.02 -5.04
N LEU A 19 9.13 -4.38 -4.18
CA LEU A 19 9.56 -3.95 -2.85
C LEU A 19 9.15 -4.95 -1.78
N SER A 20 10.04 -5.22 -0.82
CA SER A 20 9.71 -5.88 0.44
C SER A 20 9.06 -4.90 1.42
N GLN A 21 8.44 -5.44 2.47
CA GLN A 21 7.93 -4.59 3.56
C GLN A 21 9.05 -3.85 4.31
N ILE A 22 10.27 -4.40 4.35
CA ILE A 22 11.43 -3.74 4.98
C ILE A 22 11.83 -2.52 4.17
N GLN A 23 12.01 -2.67 2.85
CA GLN A 23 12.42 -1.58 1.97
C GLN A 23 11.43 -0.41 2.02
N ILE A 24 10.12 -0.68 1.92
CA ILE A 24 9.13 0.40 2.02
C ILE A 24 9.07 1.01 3.44
N SER A 25 9.41 0.24 4.48
CA SER A 25 9.47 0.75 5.85
C SER A 25 10.59 1.77 6.03
N GLU A 26 11.75 1.51 5.40
CA GLU A 26 12.90 2.42 5.35
C GLU A 26 12.54 3.71 4.60
N GLU A 27 11.97 3.58 3.40
CA GLU A 27 11.50 4.70 2.57
C GLU A 27 10.53 5.62 3.32
N LEU A 28 9.58 5.03 4.05
CA LEU A 28 8.53 5.77 4.74
C LEU A 28 8.91 6.19 6.16
N LYS A 29 10.07 5.76 6.66
CA LYS A 29 10.46 5.89 8.07
C LYS A 29 9.35 5.41 9.01
N LEU A 30 8.85 4.20 8.74
CA LEU A 30 7.85 3.49 9.53
C LEU A 30 8.44 2.15 9.97
N SER A 31 7.92 1.54 11.04
CA SER A 31 8.34 0.17 11.38
C SER A 31 7.76 -0.83 10.37
N GLN A 32 8.47 -1.94 10.10
CA GLN A 32 7.92 -3.02 9.28
C GLN A 32 6.59 -3.54 9.85
N ALA A 33 6.44 -3.59 11.17
CA ALA A 33 5.17 -3.95 11.82
C ALA A 33 4.04 -2.96 11.49
N THR A 34 4.34 -1.67 11.40
CA THR A 34 3.40 -0.63 10.96
C THR A 34 2.95 -0.88 9.52
N ILE A 35 3.88 -1.18 8.60
CA ILE A 35 3.56 -1.54 7.21
C ILE A 35 2.65 -2.76 7.16
N SER A 36 3.00 -3.83 7.88
CA SER A 36 2.20 -5.06 7.96
C SER A 36 0.78 -4.81 8.52
N ARG A 37 0.62 -3.91 9.49
CA ARG A 37 -0.72 -3.54 10.00
C ARG A 37 -1.51 -2.71 8.99
N ILE A 38 -0.86 -1.80 8.27
CA ILE A 38 -1.47 -1.00 7.19
C ILE A 38 -1.98 -1.93 6.09
N GLU A 39 -1.15 -2.84 5.58
CA GLU A 39 -1.51 -3.73 4.48
C GLU A 39 -2.64 -4.71 4.85
N ARG A 40 -2.78 -5.03 6.13
CA ARG A 40 -3.87 -5.85 6.67
C ARG A 40 -5.12 -5.05 7.05
N GLY A 41 -5.15 -3.74 6.81
CA GLY A 41 -6.28 -2.88 7.16
C GLY A 41 -6.52 -2.75 8.68
N LYS A 42 -5.48 -2.94 9.49
CA LYS A 42 -5.55 -2.87 10.97
C LYS A 42 -5.01 -1.56 11.55
N LEU A 43 -4.64 -0.61 10.69
CA LEU A 43 -4.13 0.69 11.09
C LEU A 43 -4.44 1.73 10.02
N TYR A 44 -5.26 2.71 10.38
CA TYR A 44 -5.60 3.86 9.54
C TYR A 44 -5.20 5.13 10.31
N GLY A 45 -4.27 5.90 9.76
CA GLY A 45 -3.68 7.07 10.42
C GLY A 45 -2.55 7.67 9.59
N LYS A 46 -1.69 8.50 10.21
CA LYS A 46 -0.59 9.19 9.50
C LYS A 46 0.30 8.25 8.68
N GLY A 47 0.61 7.07 9.22
CA GLY A 47 1.40 6.05 8.50
C GLY A 47 0.70 5.52 7.24
N PHE A 48 -0.61 5.25 7.33
CA PHE A 48 -1.42 4.85 6.17
C PHE A 48 -1.43 5.96 5.10
N VAL A 49 -1.63 7.21 5.49
CA VAL A 49 -1.62 8.36 4.55
C VAL A 49 -0.26 8.49 3.85
N ARG A 50 0.86 8.32 4.58
CA ARG A 50 2.21 8.34 3.99
C ARG A 50 2.39 7.21 2.97
N TYR A 51 1.90 6.02 3.29
CA TYR A 51 1.95 4.86 2.41
C TYR A 51 1.18 5.09 1.11
N ILE A 52 -0.05 5.61 1.21
CA ILE A 52 -0.87 5.96 0.05
C ILE A 52 -0.19 7.03 -0.80
N LYS A 53 0.32 8.10 -0.20
CA LYS A 53 1.04 9.16 -0.93
C LYS A 53 2.25 8.62 -1.70
N TYR A 54 3.00 7.71 -1.08
CA TYR A 54 4.12 7.06 -1.74
C TYR A 54 3.69 6.27 -2.97
N LEU A 55 2.64 5.44 -2.85
CA LEU A 55 2.14 4.67 -3.97
C LEU A 55 1.63 5.58 -5.10
N VAL A 56 0.91 6.66 -4.80
CA VAL A 56 0.46 7.64 -5.79
C VAL A 56 1.63 8.21 -6.58
N GLY A 57 2.75 8.53 -5.89
CA GLY A 57 3.99 8.94 -6.54
C GLY A 57 4.64 7.87 -7.43
N LYS A 58 4.17 6.63 -7.38
CA LYS A 58 4.58 5.49 -8.22
C LYS A 58 3.50 5.10 -9.24
N ASN A 59 2.61 6.03 -9.61
CA ASN A 59 1.52 5.83 -10.59
C ASN A 59 0.47 4.80 -10.16
N PHE A 60 0.28 4.61 -8.86
CA PHE A 60 -0.83 3.83 -8.32
C PHE A 60 -2.18 4.51 -8.56
N ASP A 61 -3.13 3.79 -9.13
CA ASP A 61 -4.51 4.27 -9.28
C ASP A 61 -5.26 4.17 -7.95
N MET A 62 -5.31 5.30 -7.25
CA MET A 62 -6.03 5.43 -5.99
C MET A 62 -7.54 5.21 -6.14
N ASN A 63 -8.14 5.60 -7.27
CA ASN A 63 -9.57 5.46 -7.51
C ASN A 63 -9.95 4.00 -7.72
N GLU A 64 -9.10 3.23 -8.41
CA GLU A 64 -9.26 1.78 -8.54
C GLU A 64 -9.20 1.09 -7.16
N TYR A 65 -8.22 1.45 -6.33
CA TYR A 65 -8.10 0.90 -4.99
C TYR A 65 -9.34 1.20 -4.13
N PHE A 66 -9.80 2.44 -4.08
CA PHE A 66 -10.91 2.83 -3.21
C PHE A 66 -12.29 2.41 -3.71
N ARG A 67 -12.51 2.28 -5.03
CA ARG A 67 -13.76 1.71 -5.57
C ARG A 67 -14.02 0.28 -5.07
N ASN A 68 -12.94 -0.44 -4.75
CA ASN A 68 -13.00 -1.81 -4.26
C ASN A 68 -12.68 -1.92 -2.77
N TRP A 69 -12.58 -0.80 -2.04
CA TRP A 69 -12.28 -0.81 -0.61
C TRP A 69 -13.56 -1.02 0.19
N GLY A 70 -13.67 -2.18 0.85
CA GLY A 70 -14.81 -2.53 1.71
C GLY A 70 -15.93 -3.36 1.05
N ASN A 71 -15.74 -3.78 -0.20
CA ASN A 71 -16.55 -4.81 -0.85
C ASN A 71 -15.94 -6.21 -0.68
#